data_AF-A0AAW2FWJ7-F1
#
_entry.id   AF-A0AAW2FWJ7-F1
#
_cell.length_a   1.000
_cell.length_b   1.000
_cell.length_c   1.000
_cell.angle_alpha   90.00
_cell.angle_beta   90.00
_cell.angle_gamma   90.00
#
_symmetry.space_group_name_H-M   'P 1'
#
loop_
_entity.id
_entity.type
_entity.pdbx_description
1 polymer ?
#
loop_
_entity_poly.entity_id
_entity_poly.type
_entity_poly.pdbx_seq_one_letter_code
_entity_poly.pdbx_strand_id
1 'polypeptide(L)'
;MNVARKAINAIAKVHGTNYQLGPSAELMYPTSGASDDWAKGVASIKYAYTVELRDRGTYGFLLPATQIVPTAREIWAGIRAIARLVTCNT
;
A
#
# COMPACT_ATOMS: atom_id res chain seq x y z
N MET A 1 -10.17 5.55 -13.06
CA MET A 1 -10.32 5.43 -11.59
C MET A 1 -8.96 5.19 -10.95
N ASN A 2 -8.60 5.91 -9.88
CA ASN A 2 -7.35 5.65 -9.16
C ASN A 2 -7.57 4.53 -8.11
N VAL A 3 -7.12 3.31 -8.42
CA VAL A 3 -7.29 2.11 -7.57
C VAL A 3 -6.63 2.29 -6.21
N ALA A 4 -5.40 2.81 -6.18
CA ALA A 4 -4.66 3.04 -4.94
C ALA A 4 -5.33 4.07 -4.03
N ARG A 5 -5.90 5.15 -4.59
CA ARG A 5 -6.65 6.14 -3.80
C ARG A 5 -7.88 5.53 -3.11
N LYS A 6 -8.60 4.63 -3.78
CA LYS A 6 -9.71 3.90 -3.17
C LYS A 6 -9.23 2.94 -2.07
N ALA A 7 -8.07 2.30 -2.25
CA ALA A 7 -7.47 1.44 -1.24
C ALA A 7 -7.07 2.22 0.02
N ILE A 8 -6.41 3.37 -0.11
CA ILE A 8 -6.04 4.23 1.02
C ILE A 8 -7.27 4.75 1.77
N ASN A 9 -8.33 5.13 1.05
CA ASN A 9 -9.58 5.51 1.69
C ASN A 9 -10.21 4.34 2.47
N ALA A 10 -10.06 3.09 2.00
CA ALA A 10 -10.54 1.92 2.73
C ALA A 10 -9.70 1.62 3.98
N ILE A 11 -8.38 1.79 3.90
CA ILE A 11 -7.45 1.71 5.04
C ILE A 11 -7.84 2.72 6.12
N ALA A 12 -7.96 4.00 5.74
CA ALA A 12 -8.26 5.09 6.66
C ALA A 12 -9.61 4.92 7.38
N LYS A 13 -10.60 4.26 6.76
CA LYS A 13 -11.92 4.01 7.38
C LYS A 13 -11.89 3.03 8.56
N VAL A 14 -10.83 2.24 8.73
CA VAL A 14 -10.77 1.21 9.78
C VAL A 14 -10.32 1.81 11.12
N HIS A 15 -9.18 2.51 11.18
CA HIS A 15 -8.72 3.18 12.40
C HIS A 15 -8.18 4.61 12.19
N GLY A 16 -8.45 5.25 11.04
CA GLY A 16 -8.03 6.64 10.78
C GLY A 16 -6.57 6.79 10.33
N THR A 17 -5.87 5.71 10.01
CA THR A 17 -4.47 5.78 9.57
C THR A 17 -4.36 6.36 8.18
N ASN A 18 -3.56 7.41 8.05
CA ASN A 18 -3.34 8.12 6.79
C ASN A 18 -2.10 7.57 6.08
N TYR A 19 -2.26 7.12 4.84
CA TYR A 19 -1.15 6.70 3.97
C TYR A 19 -0.94 7.73 2.86
N GLN A 20 0.32 7.93 2.46
CA GLN A 20 0.67 8.76 1.31
C GLN A 20 0.58 7.92 0.01
N LEU A 21 0.36 8.60 -1.11
CA LEU A 21 0.23 7.98 -2.44
C LEU A 21 1.07 8.75 -3.46
N GLY A 22 1.96 8.05 -4.14
CA GLY A 22 2.80 8.64 -5.17
C GLY A 22 3.86 7.64 -5.65
N PRO A 23 4.65 8.02 -6.67
CA PRO A 23 5.85 7.28 -7.06
C PRO A 23 6.84 7.14 -5.90
N SER A 24 7.49 5.99 -5.78
CA SER A 24 8.48 5.73 -4.73
C SER A 24 9.63 6.74 -4.75
N ALA A 25 10.09 7.14 -5.94
CA ALA A 25 11.15 8.13 -6.12
C ALA A 25 10.80 9.52 -5.57
N GLU A 26 9.52 9.90 -5.54
CA GLU A 26 9.05 11.18 -5.01
C GLU A 26 8.75 11.11 -3.51
N LEU A 27 8.17 10.00 -3.03
CA LEU A 27 7.80 9.83 -1.62
C LEU A 27 8.99 9.48 -0.73
N MET A 28 10.00 8.82 -1.30
CA MET A 28 11.19 8.37 -0.58
C MET A 28 12.44 8.92 -1.27
N TYR A 29 13.03 8.11 -2.15
CA TYR A 29 14.23 8.46 -2.91
C TYR A 29 14.32 7.58 -4.16
N PRO A 30 14.99 8.04 -5.23
CA PRO A 30 15.19 7.23 -6.43
C PRO A 30 15.96 5.95 -6.13
N THR A 31 15.45 4.83 -6.64
CA THR A 31 16.09 3.50 -6.55
C THR A 31 15.93 2.75 -7.86
N SER A 32 16.72 1.71 -8.06
CA SER A 32 16.61 0.81 -9.22
C SER A 32 16.62 -0.65 -8.76
N GLY A 33 16.07 -1.54 -9.59
CA GLY A 33 16.02 -2.98 -9.30
C GLY A 33 14.93 -3.40 -8.31
N ALA A 34 13.99 -2.52 -7.99
CA ALA A 34 12.85 -2.85 -7.14
C ALA A 34 11.89 -3.82 -7.85
N SER A 35 11.30 -4.74 -7.07
CA SER A 35 10.45 -5.80 -7.62
C SER A 35 9.16 -5.30 -8.28
N ASP A 36 8.62 -4.19 -7.77
CA ASP A 36 7.44 -3.51 -8.30
C ASP A 36 7.72 -2.82 -9.65
N ASP A 37 8.89 -2.19 -9.80
CA ASP A 37 9.34 -1.64 -11.08
C ASP A 37 9.51 -2.74 -12.13
N TRP A 38 10.11 -3.87 -11.77
CA TRP A 38 10.23 -5.02 -12.68
C TRP A 38 8.85 -5.60 -13.05
N ALA A 39 7.97 -5.78 -12.06
CA ALA A 39 6.61 -6.28 -12.27
C ALA A 39 5.82 -5.36 -13.22
N LYS A 40 5.96 -4.05 -13.06
CA LYS A 40 5.30 -3.04 -13.88
C LYS A 40 5.88 -2.93 -15.29
N GLY A 41 7.21 -2.84 -15.40
CA GLY A 41 7.92 -2.53 -16.64
C GLY A 41 8.23 -3.73 -17.52
N VAL A 42 8.64 -4.86 -16.93
CA VAL A 42 9.04 -6.07 -17.67
C VAL A 42 7.87 -7.04 -17.75
N ALA A 43 7.25 -7.40 -16.62
CA ALA A 43 6.15 -8.36 -16.60
C ALA A 43 4.80 -7.77 -17.07
N SER A 44 4.75 -6.47 -17.39
CA SER A 44 3.54 -5.77 -17.85
C SER A 44 2.34 -5.89 -16.90
N ILE A 45 2.59 -6.07 -15.60
CA ILE A 45 1.53 -6.13 -14.59
C ILE A 45 0.99 -4.71 -14.37
N LYS A 46 -0.27 -4.50 -14.77
CA LYS A 46 -0.91 -3.16 -14.73
C LYS A 46 -0.94 -2.56 -13.31
N TYR A 47 -1.19 -3.39 -12.30
CA TYR A 47 -1.36 -2.99 -10.92
C TYR A 47 -0.23 -3.56 -10.06
N ALA A 48 0.87 -2.83 -9.95
CA ALA A 48 2.00 -3.14 -9.09
C ALA A 48 2.12 -2.02 -8.03
N TYR A 49 2.18 -2.39 -6.75
CA TYR A 49 2.20 -1.46 -5.63
C TYR A 49 3.11 -1.99 -4.52
N THR A 50 3.88 -1.10 -3.93
CA THR A 50 4.60 -1.32 -2.67
C THR A 50 3.88 -0.59 -1.55
N VAL A 51 3.77 -1.21 -0.38
CA VAL A 51 3.09 -0.62 0.79
C VAL A 51 4.03 -0.65 1.98
N GLU A 52 4.46 0.53 2.40
CA GLU A 52 5.18 0.74 3.66
C GLU A 52 4.18 0.89 4.80
N LEU A 53 4.21 -0.04 5.76
CA LEU A 53 3.21 -0.14 6.84
C LEU A 53 3.43 0.90 7.95
N ARG A 54 2.70 0.74 9.07
CA ARG A 54 2.94 1.53 10.28
C ARG A 54 4.34 1.26 10.84
N ASP A 55 4.96 2.19 11.56
CA ASP A 55 4.53 3.58 11.80
C ASP A 55 5.37 4.58 11.00
N ARG A 56 5.44 5.83 11.45
CA ARG A 56 6.24 6.89 10.80
C ARG A 56 7.60 7.12 11.48
N GLY A 57 8.15 6.09 12.12
CA GLY A 57 9.47 6.12 12.74
C GLY A 57 9.48 6.34 14.25
N THR A 58 8.34 6.32 14.94
CA THR A 58 8.34 6.34 16.42
C THR A 58 8.88 5.03 16.97
N TYR A 59 8.43 3.91 16.42
CA TYR A 59 8.94 2.57 16.70
C TYR A 59 9.68 1.99 15.50
N GLY A 60 9.32 2.37 14.27
CA GLY A 60 9.90 1.82 13.05
C GLY A 60 9.76 0.31 13.02
N PHE A 61 10.87 -0.40 12.81
CA PHE A 61 10.90 -1.86 12.77
C PHE A 61 10.57 -2.53 14.12
N LEU A 62 10.63 -1.80 15.23
CA LEU A 62 10.31 -2.30 16.57
C LEU A 62 8.88 -1.96 16.99
N LEU A 63 7.95 -1.91 16.04
CA LEU A 63 6.54 -1.64 16.28
C LEU A 63 5.96 -2.62 17.32
N PRO A 64 5.28 -2.15 18.38
CA PRO A 64 4.78 -3.02 19.43
C PRO A 64 3.84 -4.11 18.90
N ALA A 65 3.93 -5.32 19.47
CA ALA A 65 3.09 -6.45 19.05
C ALA A 65 1.57 -6.16 19.12
N THR A 66 1.15 -5.25 19.99
CA THR A 66 -0.23 -4.77 20.09
C THR A 66 -0.73 -4.05 18.83
N GLN A 67 0.18 -3.61 17.95
CA GLN A 67 -0.14 -2.97 16.67
C GLN A 67 -0.23 -3.95 15.49
N ILE A 68 0.11 -5.23 15.66
CA ILE A 68 0.05 -6.23 14.59
C ILE A 68 -1.37 -6.37 14.05
N VAL A 69 -2.33 -6.68 14.93
CA VAL A 69 -3.73 -6.89 14.52
C VAL A 69 -4.40 -5.61 13.99
N PRO A 70 -4.25 -4.44 14.62
CA PRO A 70 -4.73 -3.18 14.05
C PRO A 70 -4.19 -2.90 12.64
N THR A 71 -2.87 -3.05 12.44
CA THR A 71 -2.25 -2.83 11.12
C THR A 71 -2.79 -3.81 10.08
N ALA A 72 -2.87 -5.10 10.42
CA ALA A 72 -3.38 -6.13 9.51
C ALA A 72 -4.84 -5.85 9.07
N ARG A 73 -5.71 -5.42 10.00
CA ARG A 73 -7.12 -5.11 9.70
C ARG A 73 -7.27 -3.97 8.71
N GLU A 74 -6.47 -2.92 8.86
CA GLU A 74 -6.45 -1.78 7.94
C GLU A 74 -6.00 -2.19 6.54
N ILE A 75 -4.85 -2.86 6.46
CA ILE A 75 -4.26 -3.28 5.19
C ILE A 75 -5.15 -4.27 4.46
N TRP A 76 -5.82 -5.17 5.19
CA TRP A 76 -6.80 -6.06 4.59
C TRP A 76 -8.00 -5.32 3.96
N ALA A 77 -8.43 -4.20 4.54
CA ALA A 77 -9.46 -3.37 3.90
C ALA A 77 -8.96 -2.76 2.57
N GLY A 78 -7.70 -2.32 2.53
CA GLY A 78 -7.04 -1.85 1.31
C GLY A 78 -6.93 -2.94 0.23
N ILE A 79 -6.40 -4.11 0.59
CA ILE A 79 -6.25 -5.27 -0.32
C ILE A 79 -7.60 -5.67 -0.92
N ARG A 80 -8.65 -5.80 -0.10
CA ARG A 80 -10.01 -6.13 -0.59
C ARG A 80 -10.55 -5.09 -1.55
N ALA A 81 -10.25 -3.81 -1.32
CA ALA A 81 -10.66 -2.73 -2.22
C ALA A 81 -9.95 -2.84 -3.58
N ILE A 82 -8.64 -3.14 -3.59
CA ILE A 82 -7.87 -3.38 -4.82
C ILE A 82 -8.44 -4.59 -5.55
N ALA A 83 -8.56 -5.74 -4.87
CA ALA A 83 -9.03 -6.99 -5.46
C ALA A 83 -10.38 -6.79 -6.18
N ARG A 84 -11.37 -6.19 -5.51
CA ARG A 84 -12.67 -5.89 -6.12
C ARG A 84 -12.57 -4.99 -7.36
N LEU A 85 -11.71 -3.98 -7.33
CA LEU A 85 -11.56 -3.05 -8.46
C LEU A 85 -10.84 -3.67 -9.64
N VAL A 86 -9.96 -4.64 -9.40
CA VAL A 86 -9.24 -5.37 -10.46
C VAL A 86 -10.13 -6.45 -11.07
N THR A 87 -10.94 -7.15 -10.27
CA THR A 87 -11.79 -8.26 -10.76
C THR A 87 -13.14 -7.83 -11.34
N CYS A 88 -13.70 -6.68 -10.92
CA CYS A 88 -15.01 -6.21 -11.41
C CYS A 88 -14.92 -5.29 -12.66
N ASN A 89 -13.72 -5.00 -13.15
CA ASN A 89 -13.49 -4.18 -14.36
C ASN A 89 -12.94 -5.00 -15.55
N THR A 90 -13.07 -6.33 -15.47
CA THR A 90 -12.93 -7.30 -16.56
C THR A 90 -14.29 -7.91 -16.83
#